data_AF-Q1LJV0-F1
#
_entry.id   AF-Q1LJV0-F1
#
_cell.length_a   1.000
_cell.length_b   1.000
_cell.length_c   1.000
_cell.angle_alpha   90.00
_cell.angle_beta   90.00
_cell.angle_gamma   90.00
#
_symmetry.space_group_name_H-M   'P 1'
#
loop_
_entity.id
_entity.type
_entity.pdbx_description
1 polymer ?
#
loop_
_entity_poly.entity_id
_entity_poly.type
_entity_poly.pdbx_seq_one_letter_code
_entity_poly.pdbx_strand_id
1 'polypeptide(L)'
;MHPIPAHRFNAEFLPRIAERVQSIFHGTLNVELVPHTSADQPARLRIWAVARAGGGRYACPLDITLSWDSYEVDRLFASGGDQRFAEYLGALPGKLNAWQDARQIDFNSRTQADPTVLLGGLDFEHLLR
;
A
#
# COMPACT_ATOMS: atom_id res chain seq x y z
N MET A 1 1.11 29.31 4.99
CA MET A 1 0.64 28.07 5.66
C MET A 1 1.41 26.93 5.02
N HIS A 2 2.25 26.22 5.77
CA HIS A 2 2.86 25.00 5.23
C HIS A 2 1.74 23.97 5.03
N PRO A 3 1.68 23.27 3.88
CA PRO A 3 0.65 22.26 3.71
C PRO A 3 0.85 21.16 4.75
N ILE A 4 -0.24 20.65 5.32
CA ILE A 4 -0.21 19.55 6.28
C ILE A 4 0.51 18.37 5.58
N PRO A 5 1.51 17.73 6.20
CA PRO A 5 2.29 16.66 5.58
C PRO A 5 1.44 15.59 4.90
N ALA A 6 0.30 15.22 5.50
CA ALA A 6 -0.69 14.33 4.90
C ALA A 6 -1.20 14.79 3.52
N HIS A 7 -1.52 16.08 3.35
CA HIS A 7 -1.98 16.60 2.04
C HIS A 7 -0.87 16.54 0.99
N ARG A 8 0.36 16.89 1.36
CA ARG A 8 1.51 16.78 0.45
C ARG A 8 1.78 15.32 0.08
N PHE A 9 1.71 14.42 1.06
CA PHE A 9 1.88 13.00 0.83
C PHE A 9 0.86 12.46 -0.17
N ASN A 10 -0.41 12.82 0.01
CA ASN A 10 -1.50 12.42 -0.88
C ASN A 10 -1.31 12.92 -2.31
N ALA A 11 -0.67 14.09 -2.50
CA ALA A 11 -0.43 14.68 -3.81
C ALA A 11 0.87 14.19 -4.47
N GLU A 12 1.96 14.08 -3.72
CA GLU A 12 3.31 13.88 -4.24
C GLU A 12 3.75 12.40 -4.25
N PHE A 13 3.32 11.61 -3.26
CA PHE A 13 3.85 10.27 -3.00
C PHE A 13 2.83 9.17 -3.26
N LEU A 14 1.61 9.32 -2.76
CA LEU A 14 0.58 8.29 -2.83
C LEU A 14 0.23 7.84 -4.27
N PRO A 15 0.13 8.75 -5.28
CA PRO A 15 -0.08 8.35 -6.67
C PRO A 15 1.06 7.47 -7.21
N ARG A 16 2.31 7.75 -6.82
CA ARG A 16 3.49 6.98 -7.25
C ARG A 16 3.51 5.58 -6.62
N ILE A 17 3.03 5.45 -5.38
CA ILE A 17 2.83 4.13 -4.76
C ILE A 17 1.75 3.36 -5.53
N ALA A 18 0.63 4.01 -5.86
CA ALA A 18 -0.46 3.41 -6.62
C ALA A 18 0.01 2.88 -7.99
N GLU A 19 0.73 3.73 -8.74
CA GLU A 19 1.34 3.37 -10.02
C GLU A 19 2.32 2.21 -9.88
N ARG A 20 3.15 2.21 -8.82
CA ARG A 20 4.09 1.12 -8.57
C ARG A 20 3.38 -0.20 -8.29
N VAL A 21 2.31 -0.20 -7.50
CA VAL A 21 1.49 -1.39 -7.24
C VAL A 21 0.87 -1.90 -8.55
N GLN A 22 0.27 -1.01 -9.34
CA GLN A 22 -0.31 -1.40 -10.64
C GLN A 22 0.75 -2.01 -11.57
N SER A 23 1.96 -1.43 -11.60
CA SER A 23 3.08 -1.93 -12.40
C SER A 23 3.53 -3.33 -11.96
N ILE A 24 3.64 -3.58 -10.64
CA ILE A 24 4.03 -4.89 -10.08
C ILE A 24 3.07 -6.00 -10.53
N PHE A 25 1.78 -5.69 -10.58
CA PHE A 25 0.75 -6.67 -10.93
C PHE A 25 0.27 -6.54 -12.38
N HIS A 26 1.01 -5.85 -13.24
CA HIS A 26 0.69 -5.68 -14.67
C HIS A 26 -0.77 -5.23 -14.93
N GLY A 27 -1.29 -4.32 -14.10
CA GLY A 27 -2.66 -3.81 -14.21
C GLY A 27 -3.76 -4.81 -13.86
N THR A 28 -3.41 -5.97 -13.30
CA THR A 28 -4.41 -7.01 -12.95
C THR A 28 -5.17 -6.76 -11.66
N LEU A 29 -4.73 -5.78 -10.86
CA LEU A 29 -5.40 -5.33 -9.64
C LEU A 29 -5.89 -3.89 -9.83
N ASN A 30 -7.06 -3.61 -9.26
CA ASN A 30 -7.55 -2.24 -9.16
C ASN A 30 -6.89 -1.58 -7.94
N VAL A 31 -6.58 -0.30 -8.07
CA VAL A 31 -5.96 0.49 -7.02
C VAL A 31 -6.69 1.81 -6.90
N GLU A 32 -7.10 2.16 -5.68
CA GLU A 32 -7.91 3.34 -5.39
C GLU A 32 -7.35 4.09 -4.16
N LEU A 33 -7.26 5.41 -4.26
CA LEU A 33 -6.91 6.26 -3.14
C LEU A 33 -8.17 6.50 -2.29
N VAL A 34 -8.10 6.16 -1.01
CA VAL A 34 -9.21 6.30 -0.06
C VAL A 34 -8.87 7.41 0.93
N PRO A 35 -9.57 8.56 0.90
CA PRO A 35 -9.34 9.64 1.85
C PRO A 35 -9.48 9.17 3.30
N HIS A 36 -8.68 9.74 4.20
CA HIS A 36 -8.90 9.58 5.63
C HIS A 36 -9.98 10.57 6.11
N THR A 37 -10.79 10.18 7.10
CA THR A 37 -11.84 11.05 7.66
C THR A 37 -11.25 12.31 8.30
N SER A 38 -10.04 12.20 8.83
CA SER A 38 -9.28 13.31 9.41
C SER A 38 -8.26 13.85 8.42
N ALA A 39 -8.26 15.17 8.23
CA ALA A 39 -7.41 15.85 7.23
C ALA A 39 -5.91 15.87 7.59
N ASP A 40 -5.58 15.60 8.84
CA ASP A 40 -4.21 15.46 9.35
C ASP A 40 -3.61 14.07 9.13
N GLN A 41 -4.40 13.12 8.64
CA GLN A 41 -3.97 11.75 8.41
C GLN A 41 -3.78 11.49 6.90
N PRO A 42 -2.75 10.72 6.52
CA PRO A 42 -2.53 10.36 5.13
C PRO A 42 -3.72 9.55 4.60
N ALA A 43 -4.04 9.76 3.32
CA ALA A 43 -4.99 8.89 2.63
C ALA A 43 -4.44 7.47 2.54
N ARG A 44 -5.34 6.52 2.41
CA ARG A 44 -5.07 5.08 2.31
C ARG A 44 -5.07 4.65 0.86
N LEU A 45 -4.50 3.48 0.60
CA LEU A 45 -4.52 2.86 -0.72
C LEU A 45 -5.27 1.53 -0.65
N ARG A 46 -6.43 1.46 -1.30
CA ARG A 46 -7.18 0.21 -1.46
C ARG A 46 -6.69 -0.53 -2.70
N ILE A 47 -6.46 -1.82 -2.57
CA ILE A 47 -6.06 -2.71 -3.65
C ILE A 47 -7.05 -3.86 -3.68
N TRP A 48 -7.73 -4.04 -4.81
CA TRP A 48 -8.80 -5.03 -4.91
C TRP A 48 -8.89 -5.65 -6.30
N ALA A 49 -9.37 -6.88 -6.36
CA ALA A 49 -9.67 -7.55 -7.61
C ALA A 49 -10.67 -8.69 -7.41
N VAL A 50 -11.40 -9.02 -8.47
CA VAL A 50 -12.17 -10.27 -8.50
C VAL A 50 -11.23 -11.47 -8.46
N ALA A 51 -11.64 -12.52 -7.75
CA ALA A 51 -10.93 -13.80 -7.72
C ALA A 51 -10.73 -14.33 -9.14
N ARG A 52 -9.61 -15.00 -9.41
CA ARG A 52 -9.41 -15.68 -10.69
C ARG A 52 -10.42 -16.82 -10.86
N ALA A 53 -10.71 -17.14 -12.12
CA ALA A 53 -11.48 -18.33 -12.45
C ALA A 53 -10.80 -19.59 -11.87
N GLY A 54 -11.56 -20.43 -11.18
CA GLY A 54 -11.03 -21.57 -10.41
C GLY A 54 -10.71 -21.25 -8.94
N GLY A 55 -10.85 -19.99 -8.52
CA GLY A 55 -10.64 -19.57 -7.14
C GLY A 55 -9.17 -19.56 -6.73
N GLY A 56 -8.94 -19.74 -5.43
CA GLY A 56 -7.62 -19.76 -4.83
C GLY A 56 -7.61 -20.45 -3.48
N ARG A 57 -6.51 -20.28 -2.74
CA ARG A 57 -6.34 -20.83 -1.39
C ARG A 57 -7.42 -20.36 -0.42
N TYR A 58 -7.94 -19.15 -0.62
CA TYR A 58 -8.86 -18.49 0.29
C TYR A 58 -10.22 -18.16 -0.33
N ALA A 59 -11.23 -17.98 0.53
CA ALA A 59 -12.64 -17.89 0.15
C ALA A 59 -13.09 -16.48 -0.29
N CYS A 60 -12.42 -15.42 0.16
CA CYS A 60 -12.80 -14.04 -0.17
C CYS A 60 -11.99 -13.52 -1.37
N PRO A 61 -12.58 -12.73 -2.28
CA PRO A 61 -11.82 -11.96 -3.27
C PRO A 61 -10.85 -10.98 -2.60
N LEU A 62 -9.79 -10.61 -3.31
CA LEU A 62 -8.82 -9.63 -2.83
C LEU A 62 -9.47 -8.26 -2.62
N ASP A 63 -9.39 -7.75 -1.39
CA ASP A 63 -9.76 -6.41 -0.95
C ASP A 63 -8.94 -6.04 0.29
N ILE A 64 -7.84 -5.33 0.06
CA ILE A 64 -6.90 -4.91 1.10
C ILE A 64 -6.75 -3.40 1.10
N THR A 65 -6.47 -2.83 2.26
CA THR A 65 -6.19 -1.40 2.43
C THR A 65 -4.83 -1.22 3.07
N LEU A 66 -3.97 -0.39 2.47
CA LEU A 66 -2.70 0.05 3.02
C LEU A 66 -2.87 1.41 3.71
N SER A 67 -2.28 1.58 4.89
CA SER A 67 -2.18 2.88 5.54
C SER A 67 -0.79 3.08 6.15
N TRP A 68 -0.28 4.30 6.04
CA TRP A 68 1.04 4.68 6.55
C TRP A 68 0.93 5.36 7.90
N ASP A 69 1.97 5.20 8.71
CA ASP A 69 2.11 5.96 9.94
C ASP A 69 2.38 7.44 9.63
N SER A 70 1.75 8.34 10.38
CA SER A 70 1.86 9.79 10.13
C SER A 70 3.25 10.33 10.44
N TYR A 71 3.96 9.78 11.44
CA TYR A 71 5.35 10.16 11.67
C TYR A 71 6.23 9.69 10.52
N GLU A 72 6.00 8.51 9.98
CA GLU A 72 6.71 8.01 8.79
C GLU A 72 6.51 8.93 7.58
N VAL A 73 5.28 9.42 7.38
CA VAL A 73 4.96 10.40 6.35
C VAL A 73 5.71 11.71 6.58
N ASP A 74 5.76 12.21 7.82
CA ASP A 74 6.51 13.42 8.15
C ASP A 74 8.01 13.26 7.83
N ARG A 75 8.57 12.07 8.09
CA ARG A 75 9.99 11.78 7.80
C ARG A 75 10.32 11.81 6.30
N LEU A 76 9.34 11.66 5.39
CA LEU A 76 9.57 11.82 3.95
C LEU A 76 9.89 13.28 3.55
N PHE A 77 9.51 14.25 4.37
CA PHE A 77 9.80 15.66 4.09
C PHE A 77 11.08 16.17 4.75
N ALA A 78 11.77 15.30 5.51
CA ALA A 78 13.09 15.58 6.06
C ALA A 78 14.21 15.32 5.04
N SER A 79 15.44 15.70 5.37
CA SER A 79 16.61 15.41 4.54
C SER A 79 16.74 13.90 4.27
N GLY A 80 16.94 13.53 3.01
CA GLY A 80 17.02 12.13 2.57
C GLY A 80 15.67 11.43 2.34
N GLY A 81 14.55 12.14 2.47
CA GLY A 81 13.22 11.58 2.26
C GLY A 81 12.98 11.03 0.84
N ASP A 82 13.50 11.69 -0.20
CA ASP A 82 13.40 11.23 -1.58
C ASP A 82 14.10 9.87 -1.80
N GLN A 83 15.29 9.71 -1.22
CA GLN A 83 16.03 8.45 -1.30
C GLN A 83 15.26 7.35 -0.55
N ARG A 84 14.79 7.64 0.66
CA ARG A 84 13.98 6.70 1.45
C ARG A 84 12.74 6.24 0.68
N PHE A 85 12.06 7.17 0.02
CA PHE A 85 10.89 6.85 -0.79
C PHE A 85 11.26 5.99 -2.02
N ALA A 86 12.34 6.32 -2.71
CA ALA A 86 12.81 5.52 -3.84
C ALA A 86 13.17 4.09 -3.42
N GLU A 87 13.86 3.92 -2.30
CA GLU A 87 14.17 2.62 -1.71
C GLU A 87 12.90 1.86 -1.32
N TYR A 88 11.92 2.53 -0.70
CA TYR A 88 10.62 1.95 -0.40
C TYR A 88 9.90 1.44 -1.67
N LEU A 89 9.86 2.22 -2.75
CA LEU A 89 9.27 1.79 -4.03
C LEU A 89 10.02 0.59 -4.65
N GLY A 90 11.34 0.53 -4.46
CA GLY A 90 12.19 -0.59 -4.84
C GLY A 90 11.86 -1.86 -4.04
N ALA A 91 11.66 -1.72 -2.73
CA ALA A 91 11.36 -2.81 -1.80
C ALA A 91 9.89 -3.26 -1.80
N LEU A 92 8.97 -2.46 -2.36
CA LEU A 92 7.52 -2.72 -2.32
C LEU A 92 7.11 -4.13 -2.81
N PRO A 93 7.66 -4.69 -3.90
CA PRO A 93 7.33 -6.07 -4.31
C PRO A 93 7.69 -7.09 -3.22
N GLY A 94 8.84 -6.94 -2.58
CA GLY A 94 9.29 -7.80 -1.47
C GLY A 94 8.41 -7.66 -0.24
N LYS A 95 8.03 -6.42 0.12
CA LYS A 95 7.09 -6.14 1.21
C LYS A 95 5.73 -6.81 0.96
N LEU A 96 5.14 -6.61 -0.22
CA LEU A 96 3.87 -7.24 -0.61
C LEU A 96 3.95 -8.77 -0.53
N ASN A 97 5.05 -9.36 -1.02
CA ASN A 97 5.26 -10.80 -0.94
C ASN A 97 5.35 -11.29 0.51
N ALA A 98 6.11 -10.58 1.37
CA ALA A 98 6.28 -10.95 2.78
C ALA A 98 4.97 -10.87 3.57
N TRP A 99 4.03 -10.01 3.17
CA TRP A 99 2.73 -9.92 3.83
C TRP A 99 1.77 -11.06 3.48
N GLN A 100 1.97 -11.77 2.36
CA GLN A 100 1.04 -12.79 1.88
C GLN A 100 0.76 -13.87 2.94
N ASP A 101 1.80 -14.49 3.50
CA ASP A 101 1.62 -15.55 4.49
C ASP A 101 1.09 -15.00 5.82
N ALA A 102 1.66 -13.89 6.30
CA ALA A 102 1.31 -13.30 7.59
C ALA A 102 -0.09 -12.69 7.63
N ARG A 103 -0.72 -12.46 6.48
CA ARG A 103 -2.05 -11.85 6.34
C ARG A 103 -3.02 -12.72 5.57
N GLN A 104 -2.58 -13.93 5.21
CA GLN A 104 -3.38 -14.90 4.46
C GLN A 104 -3.99 -14.30 3.19
N ILE A 105 -3.12 -13.62 2.43
CA ILE A 105 -3.42 -13.01 1.13
C ILE A 105 -2.69 -13.83 0.06
N ASP A 106 -3.37 -14.11 -1.05
CA ASP A 106 -2.78 -14.67 -2.27
C ASP A 106 -3.05 -13.70 -3.43
N PHE A 107 -2.04 -12.92 -3.80
CA PHE A 107 -2.15 -11.96 -4.90
C PHE A 107 -2.27 -12.66 -6.27
N ASN A 108 -1.79 -13.89 -6.41
CA ASN A 108 -1.84 -14.62 -7.67
C ASN A 108 -3.24 -15.16 -7.96
N SER A 109 -3.90 -15.77 -6.97
CA SER A 109 -5.31 -16.17 -7.09
C SER A 109 -6.28 -15.00 -6.94
N ARG A 110 -5.79 -13.88 -6.39
CA ARG A 110 -6.58 -12.70 -6.00
C ARG A 110 -7.62 -13.07 -4.94
N THR A 111 -7.20 -13.84 -3.94
CA THR A 111 -8.05 -14.22 -2.81
C THR A 111 -7.36 -13.99 -1.47
N GLN A 112 -8.16 -13.85 -0.42
CA GLN A 112 -7.72 -13.64 0.96
C GLN A 112 -8.65 -14.36 1.95
N ALA A 113 -8.14 -14.65 3.15
CA ALA A 113 -8.90 -15.38 4.17
C ALA A 113 -10.04 -14.55 4.76
N ASP A 114 -9.74 -13.30 5.15
CA ASP A 114 -10.70 -12.40 5.77
C ASP A 114 -11.42 -11.52 4.74
N PRO A 115 -12.68 -11.12 4.94
CA PRO A 115 -13.42 -10.29 3.98
C PRO A 115 -12.76 -8.93 3.69
N THR A 116 -12.04 -8.37 4.66
CA THR A 116 -11.26 -7.13 4.49
C THR A 116 -9.96 -7.23 5.29
N VAL A 117 -8.86 -6.77 4.71
CA VAL A 117 -7.55 -6.75 5.39
C VAL A 117 -6.99 -5.34 5.41
N LEU A 118 -6.69 -4.83 6.60
CA LEU A 118 -5.97 -3.56 6.79
C LEU A 118 -4.50 -3.84 7.11
N LEU A 119 -3.61 -3.38 6.24
CA LEU A 119 -2.17 -3.29 6.49
C LEU A 119 -1.85 -1.86 6.93
N GLY A 120 -1.98 -1.61 8.23
CA GLY A 120 -1.81 -0.29 8.81
C GLY A 120 -0.46 -0.05 9.49
N GLY A 121 -0.15 1.23 9.72
CA GLY A 121 1.09 1.66 10.37
C GLY A 121 2.33 1.37 9.54
N LEU A 122 2.20 1.39 8.21
CA LEU A 122 3.31 1.08 7.31
C LEU A 122 4.38 2.17 7.35
N ASP A 123 5.63 1.74 7.37
CA ASP A 123 6.82 2.58 7.27
C ASP A 123 7.40 2.64 5.85
N PHE A 124 8.34 3.57 5.68
CA PHE A 124 9.16 3.71 4.47
C PHE A 124 10.54 3.09 4.62
N GLU A 125 10.76 2.21 5.59
CA GLU A 125 12.06 1.54 5.79
C GLU A 125 12.19 0.35 4.82
N HIS A 126 13.39 0.11 4.29
CA HIS A 126 13.61 -0.88 3.23
C HIS A 126 14.13 -2.23 3.74
N LEU A 127 13.93 -2.57 5.03
CA LEU A 127 14.47 -3.79 5.63
C LEU A 127 13.92 -5.07 4.96
N LEU A 128 14.62 -5.54 3.93
CA LEU A 128 14.72 -6.95 3.59
C LEU A 128 15.81 -7.52 4.50
N ARG A 129 15.41 -8.29 5.52
CA ARG A 129 16.32 -9.23 6.17
C ARG A 129 16.36 -10.51 5.37
#